data_AF-A0A938Q8Q1-F1
#
_entry.id   AF-A0A938Q8Q1-F1
#
_cell.length_a   1.000
_cell.length_b   1.000
_cell.length_c   1.000
_cell.angle_alpha   90.00
_cell.angle_beta   90.00
_cell.angle_gamma   90.00
#
_symmetry.space_group_name_H-M   'P 1'
#
loop_
_entity.id
_entity.type
_entity.pdbx_description
1 polymer ?
#
loop_
_entity_poly.entity_id
_entity_poly.type
_entity_poly.pdbx_seq_one_letter_code
_entity_poly.pdbx_strand_id
1 'polypeptide(L)'
;MQMFYGRFGDGRPFHTVLIRGGGLGASGTRDGEGSFIFPANGANTPVEILESDSPLVVERRELLPDSGGAGRQRGALGRREVFRVPDDAYAPLPPVNLAIQSGRFRRPPEGLFGGRPGALASFLVNGSPGDPYGLTRLQPGDTLVMDTAGGGGFGDPRERDPELLARDLREGKVSPGSAQRDYGAPKSSRA
;
A
#
# COMPACT_ATOMS: atom_id res chain seq x y z
N MET A 1 11.23 -3.94 2.98
CA MET A 1 11.24 -5.07 3.94
C MET A 1 10.82 -4.51 5.29
N GLN A 2 9.97 -5.20 6.03
CA GLN A 2 9.62 -4.81 7.39
C GLN A 2 9.72 -6.04 8.29
N MET A 3 10.29 -5.84 9.47
CA MET A 3 10.60 -6.91 10.40
C MET A 3 9.96 -6.59 11.74
N PHE A 4 9.09 -7.50 12.20
CA PHE A 4 8.51 -7.43 13.52
C PHE A 4 9.16 -8.48 14.41
N TYR A 5 9.55 -8.09 15.61
CA TYR A 5 10.13 -9.02 16.59
C TYR A 5 9.86 -8.58 18.02
N GLY A 6 9.79 -9.56 18.91
CA GLY A 6 9.46 -9.35 20.31
C GLY A 6 9.21 -10.69 21.00
N ARG A 7 8.30 -10.67 21.98
CA ARG A 7 7.87 -11.87 22.69
C ARG A 7 6.36 -11.94 22.75
N PHE A 8 5.80 -13.14 22.60
CA PHE A 8 4.43 -13.43 22.96
C PHE A 8 4.20 -13.19 24.46
N GLY A 9 2.93 -13.13 24.90
CA GLY A 9 2.58 -12.96 26.31
C GLY A 9 3.17 -14.02 27.24
N ASP A 10 3.45 -15.23 26.73
CA ASP A 10 4.10 -16.34 27.46
C ASP A 10 5.65 -16.27 27.46
N GLY A 11 6.24 -15.22 26.88
CA GLY A 11 7.67 -15.00 26.84
C GLY A 11 8.40 -15.67 25.67
N ARG A 12 7.75 -16.53 24.87
CA ARG A 12 8.34 -17.10 23.66
C ARG A 12 8.71 -15.99 22.67
N PRO A 13 9.91 -16.03 22.07
CA PRO A 13 10.29 -15.04 21.07
C PRO A 13 9.51 -15.24 19.78
N PHE A 14 9.25 -14.15 19.06
CA PHE A 14 8.78 -14.20 17.69
C PHE A 14 9.62 -13.27 16.82
N HIS A 15 9.69 -13.61 15.53
CA HIS A 15 10.33 -12.82 14.51
C HIS A 15 9.64 -13.12 13.18
N THR A 16 9.03 -12.09 12.58
CA THR A 16 8.37 -12.22 11.28
C THR A 16 8.88 -11.15 10.33
N VAL A 17 9.12 -11.57 9.09
CA VAL A 17 9.54 -10.69 7.99
C VAL A 17 8.39 -10.60 7.01
N LEU A 18 7.93 -9.38 6.81
CA LEU A 18 6.94 -9.08 5.80
C LEU A 18 7.62 -8.43 4.60
N ILE A 19 7.43 -9.07 3.46
CA ILE A 19 7.88 -8.55 2.19
C ILE A 19 6.64 -8.15 1.40
N ARG A 20 6.62 -6.90 0.96
CA ARG A 20 5.52 -6.35 0.16
C ARG A 20 6.03 -5.46 -0.96
N GLY A 21 5.33 -5.51 -2.08
CA GLY A 21 5.53 -4.60 -3.20
C GLY A 21 4.65 -3.37 -3.13
N GLY A 22 5.11 -2.29 -3.76
CA GLY A 22 4.26 -1.16 -4.15
C GLY A 22 3.64 -1.38 -5.53
N GLY A 23 3.12 -0.31 -6.11
CA GLY A 23 2.68 -0.31 -7.49
C GLY A 23 3.84 -0.15 -8.48
N LEU A 24 3.89 -0.97 -9.54
CA LEU A 24 4.81 -0.76 -10.66
C LEU A 24 4.29 0.32 -11.60
N GLY A 25 5.22 1.03 -12.24
CA GLY A 25 4.88 1.99 -13.29
C GLY A 25 4.25 1.30 -14.50
N ALA A 26 3.41 2.05 -15.20
CA ALA A 26 2.84 1.59 -16.46
C ALA A 26 3.92 1.48 -17.55
N SER A 27 3.67 0.60 -18.52
CA SER A 27 4.48 0.48 -19.73
C SER A 27 3.83 1.24 -20.89
N GLY A 28 4.51 1.34 -22.03
CA GLY A 28 3.97 2.02 -23.21
C GLY A 28 2.69 1.39 -23.77
N THR A 29 2.43 0.12 -23.43
CA THR A 29 1.33 -0.67 -24.00
C THR A 29 0.38 -1.28 -22.97
N ARG A 30 0.71 -1.22 -21.67
CA ARG A 30 -0.09 -1.84 -20.60
C ARG A 30 -0.04 -1.03 -19.31
N ASP A 31 -1.14 -1.03 -18.58
CA ASP A 31 -1.23 -0.58 -17.19
C ASP A 31 -0.12 -1.24 -16.34
N GLY A 32 0.27 -0.54 -15.28
CA GLY A 32 1.14 -1.10 -14.26
C GLY A 32 0.40 -2.17 -13.46
N GLU A 33 1.15 -3.22 -13.11
CA GLU A 33 0.73 -4.27 -12.19
C GLU A 33 1.41 -4.08 -10.83
N GLY A 34 0.81 -4.55 -9.74
CA GLY A 34 1.33 -4.23 -8.41
C GLY A 34 0.89 -5.17 -7.31
N SER A 35 1.25 -4.81 -6.07
CA SER A 35 1.06 -5.66 -4.88
C SER A 35 1.89 -6.95 -4.86
N PHE A 36 2.92 -7.02 -5.70
CA PHE A 36 3.97 -8.04 -5.65
C PHE A 36 5.34 -7.38 -5.75
N ILE A 37 6.33 -8.13 -5.31
CA ILE A 37 7.72 -7.72 -5.23
C ILE A 37 8.32 -7.83 -6.63
N PHE A 38 9.17 -6.87 -7.01
CA PHE A 38 9.94 -6.90 -8.26
C PHE A 38 11.32 -6.30 -7.96
N PRO A 39 12.42 -6.84 -8.52
CA PRO A 39 12.51 -7.93 -9.49
C PRO A 39 12.41 -9.35 -8.89
N ALA A 40 12.26 -9.48 -7.57
CA ALA A 40 12.15 -10.77 -6.91
C ALA A 40 10.75 -11.37 -7.06
N ASN A 41 10.66 -12.64 -7.48
CA ASN A 41 9.39 -13.36 -7.50
C ASN A 41 9.00 -13.76 -6.06
N GLY A 42 8.00 -13.10 -5.50
CA GLY A 42 7.45 -13.45 -4.18
C GLY A 42 5.97 -13.13 -4.08
N ALA A 43 5.23 -14.05 -3.46
CA ALA A 43 3.83 -13.86 -3.13
C ALA A 43 3.67 -13.12 -1.80
N ASN A 44 2.47 -12.60 -1.55
CA ASN A 44 2.14 -12.03 -0.25
C ASN A 44 1.96 -13.14 0.78
N THR A 45 2.47 -12.94 2.00
CA THR A 45 2.20 -13.80 3.14
C THR A 45 0.70 -13.76 3.47
N PRO A 46 -0.01 -14.90 3.54
CA PRO A 46 -1.41 -14.93 3.98
C PRO A 46 -1.57 -14.28 5.36
N VAL A 47 -2.73 -13.66 5.60
CA VAL A 47 -2.99 -12.98 6.89
C VAL A 47 -2.96 -14.00 8.02
N GLU A 48 -3.56 -15.16 7.80
CA GLU A 48 -3.67 -16.26 8.76
C GLU A 48 -2.30 -16.77 9.21
N ILE A 49 -1.34 -16.84 8.28
CA ILE A 49 0.04 -17.23 8.60
C ILE A 49 0.74 -16.14 9.40
N LEU A 50 0.56 -14.86 9.04
CA LEU A 50 1.16 -13.77 9.78
C LEU A 50 0.65 -13.68 11.22
N GLU A 51 -0.66 -13.81 11.42
CA GLU A 51 -1.28 -13.74 12.75
C GLU A 51 -1.00 -15.01 13.59
N SER A 52 -0.73 -16.14 12.93
CA SER A 52 -0.26 -17.34 13.62
C SER A 52 1.21 -17.21 14.07
N ASP A 53 2.07 -16.60 13.25
CA ASP A 53 3.50 -16.49 13.50
C ASP A 53 3.90 -15.26 14.33
N SER A 54 2.95 -14.33 14.57
CA SER A 54 3.21 -13.11 15.33
C SER A 54 1.98 -12.65 16.13
N PRO A 55 2.16 -11.97 17.27
CA PRO A 55 1.07 -11.46 18.09
C PRO A 55 0.52 -10.13 17.52
N LEU A 56 0.38 -10.03 16.20
CA LEU A 56 -0.14 -8.87 15.50
C LEU A 56 -1.47 -9.24 14.85
N VAL A 57 -2.41 -8.31 14.83
CA VAL A 57 -3.68 -8.47 14.12
C VAL A 57 -3.68 -7.57 12.89
N VAL A 58 -4.07 -8.10 11.74
CA VAL A 58 -4.22 -7.36 10.49
C VAL A 58 -5.66 -6.86 10.39
N GLU A 59 -5.87 -5.58 10.70
CA GLU A 59 -7.21 -4.99 10.59
C GLU A 59 -7.63 -4.76 9.14
N ARG A 60 -6.65 -4.43 8.26
CA ARG A 60 -6.92 -4.17 6.84
C ARG A 60 -5.75 -4.58 5.98
N ARG A 61 -6.07 -5.11 4.79
CA ARG A 61 -5.14 -5.27 3.66
C ARG A 61 -5.91 -5.01 2.38
N GLU A 62 -5.73 -3.83 1.81
CA GLU A 62 -6.55 -3.33 0.70
C GLU A 62 -5.74 -2.57 -0.34
N LEU A 63 -6.16 -2.60 -1.60
CA LEU A 63 -5.62 -1.69 -2.62
C LEU A 63 -6.04 -0.26 -2.28
N LEU A 64 -5.20 0.71 -2.63
CA LEU A 64 -5.49 2.13 -2.46
C LEU A 64 -6.05 2.70 -3.76
N PRO A 65 -7.36 2.99 -3.86
CA PRO A 65 -7.92 3.67 -5.03
C PRO A 65 -7.20 4.99 -5.32
N ASP A 66 -7.12 5.36 -6.59
CA ASP A 66 -6.51 6.62 -7.08
C ASP A 66 -5.01 6.79 -6.79
N SER A 67 -4.36 5.79 -6.18
CA SER A 67 -2.93 5.87 -5.85
C SER A 67 -2.02 5.61 -7.04
N GLY A 68 -2.51 4.93 -8.07
CA GLY A 68 -1.80 4.72 -9.32
C GLY A 68 -1.79 5.99 -10.17
N GLY A 69 -0.63 6.36 -10.69
CA GLY A 69 -0.48 7.54 -11.53
C GLY A 69 -1.36 7.44 -12.77
N ALA A 70 -2.19 8.45 -12.98
CA ALA A 70 -3.06 8.52 -14.15
C ALA A 70 -2.24 8.61 -15.44
N GLY A 71 -2.70 7.97 -16.50
CA GLY A 71 -2.06 7.99 -17.82
C GLY A 71 -2.93 7.23 -18.82
N ARG A 72 -2.59 7.31 -20.10
CA ARG A 72 -3.17 6.43 -21.13
C ARG A 72 -3.13 4.98 -20.64
N GLN A 73 -1.98 4.61 -20.07
CA GLN A 73 -1.81 3.44 -19.21
C GLN A 73 -1.62 3.89 -17.76
N ARG A 74 -2.44 3.38 -16.84
CA ARG A 74 -2.46 3.73 -15.42
C ARG A 74 -1.34 2.99 -14.69
N GLY A 75 -0.56 3.68 -13.86
CA GLY A 75 0.39 3.01 -12.97
C GLY A 75 -0.32 2.15 -11.92
N ALA A 76 0.27 1.06 -11.46
CA ALA A 76 -0.38 0.17 -10.52
C ALA A 76 -0.75 0.87 -9.20
N LEU A 77 -1.78 0.38 -8.52
CA LEU A 77 -2.16 0.93 -7.22
C LEU A 77 -1.13 0.58 -6.15
N GLY A 78 -0.99 1.46 -5.18
CA GLY A 78 -0.44 1.16 -3.88
C GLY A 78 -1.40 0.29 -3.06
N ARG A 79 -0.94 -0.10 -1.87
CA ARG A 79 -1.64 -0.97 -0.93
C ARG A 79 -1.57 -0.40 0.46
N ARG A 80 -2.66 -0.48 1.21
CA ARG A 80 -2.72 -0.21 2.64
C ARG A 80 -2.68 -1.50 3.43
N GLU A 81 -1.86 -1.50 4.47
CA GLU A 81 -1.93 -2.48 5.54
C GLU A 81 -2.10 -1.76 6.88
N VAL A 82 -3.06 -2.24 7.68
CA VAL A 82 -3.28 -1.76 9.04
C VAL A 82 -3.01 -2.90 10.00
N PHE A 83 -2.10 -2.70 10.94
CA PHE A 83 -1.77 -3.67 11.99
C PHE A 83 -2.12 -3.11 13.35
N ARG A 84 -2.68 -3.94 14.22
CA ARG A 84 -2.90 -3.65 15.63
C ARG A 84 -2.00 -4.55 16.47
N VAL A 85 -1.37 -3.96 17.49
CA VAL A 85 -0.80 -4.74 18.59
C VAL A 85 -1.94 -4.97 19.61
N PRO A 86 -2.37 -6.22 19.86
CA PRO A 86 -3.43 -6.50 20.82
C PRO A 86 -3.09 -5.96 22.22
N ASP A 87 -4.11 -5.47 22.94
CA ASP A 87 -4.07 -5.01 24.33
C ASP A 87 -4.97 -5.82 25.26
N ASP A 88 -5.43 -6.98 24.79
CA ASP A 88 -6.29 -7.92 25.51
C ASP A 88 -5.49 -9.13 26.04
N ALA A 89 -6.17 -10.26 26.26
CA ALA A 89 -5.54 -11.49 26.73
C ALA A 89 -4.44 -12.03 25.79
N TYR A 90 -4.39 -11.58 24.54
CA TYR A 90 -3.38 -11.96 23.55
C TYR A 90 -2.25 -10.94 23.42
N ALA A 91 -2.22 -9.90 24.27
CA ALA A 91 -1.19 -8.88 24.23
C ALA A 91 0.23 -9.46 24.33
N PRO A 92 1.15 -9.05 23.44
CA PRO A 92 2.57 -9.42 23.57
C PRO A 92 3.24 -8.70 24.72
N LEU A 93 4.38 -9.23 25.18
CA LEU A 93 5.22 -8.50 26.12
C LEU A 93 5.86 -7.29 25.40
N PRO A 94 5.77 -6.08 25.97
CA PRO A 94 6.36 -4.90 25.36
C PRO A 94 7.89 -4.88 25.49
N PRO A 95 8.60 -4.23 24.54
CA PRO A 95 8.08 -3.66 23.30
C PRO A 95 7.95 -4.70 22.18
N VAL A 96 6.98 -4.51 21.29
CA VAL A 96 7.04 -5.08 19.94
C VAL A 96 7.87 -4.14 19.07
N ASN A 97 8.92 -4.66 18.46
CA ASN A 97 9.82 -3.86 17.65
C ASN A 97 9.46 -4.00 16.17
N LEU A 98 9.37 -2.87 15.48
CA LEU A 98 9.24 -2.79 14.02
C LEU A 98 10.49 -2.11 13.46
N ALA A 99 11.31 -2.88 12.75
CA ALA A 99 12.38 -2.32 11.92
C ALA A 99 11.88 -2.19 10.48
N ILE A 100 11.93 -0.97 9.94
CA ILE A 100 11.48 -0.67 8.58
C ILE A 100 12.56 0.07 7.81
N GLN A 101 12.76 -0.35 6.55
CA GLN A 101 13.42 0.44 5.54
C GLN A 101 12.54 0.47 4.30
N SER A 102 11.95 1.63 4.04
CA SER A 102 11.04 1.82 2.90
C SER A 102 11.32 3.14 2.18
N GLY A 103 11.01 3.18 0.88
CA GLY A 103 11.20 4.34 0.02
C GLY A 103 9.90 5.06 -0.33
N ARG A 104 10.01 6.12 -1.14
CA ARG A 104 8.88 6.86 -1.75
C ARG A 104 7.99 7.67 -0.80
N PHE A 105 8.51 8.07 0.37
CA PHE A 105 7.81 8.99 1.30
C PHE A 105 7.94 10.47 0.94
N ARG A 106 8.97 10.86 0.18
CA ARG A 106 9.23 12.25 -0.22
C ARG A 106 9.10 12.51 -1.71
N ARG A 107 9.43 11.51 -2.53
CA ARG A 107 9.41 11.60 -4.00
C ARG A 107 8.53 10.47 -4.55
N PRO A 108 7.43 10.78 -5.24
CA PRO A 108 6.57 9.76 -5.79
C PRO A 108 7.25 9.04 -6.96
N PRO A 109 6.78 7.85 -7.35
CA PRO A 109 7.12 7.29 -8.64
C PRO A 109 6.64 8.21 -9.76
N GLU A 110 7.57 8.62 -10.63
CA GLU A 110 7.31 9.58 -11.70
C GLU A 110 6.46 8.94 -12.80
N GLY A 111 5.58 9.73 -13.40
CA GLY A 111 4.91 9.36 -14.64
C GLY A 111 5.79 9.68 -15.86
N LEU A 112 5.54 9.00 -16.98
CA LEU A 112 6.32 9.16 -18.21
C LEU A 112 5.44 9.61 -19.37
N PHE A 113 6.02 10.41 -20.27
CA PHE A 113 5.40 10.86 -21.54
C PHE A 113 3.99 11.46 -21.38
N GLY A 114 3.79 12.29 -20.37
CA GLY A 114 2.48 12.91 -20.06
C GLY A 114 1.68 12.18 -18.97
N GLY A 115 2.13 10.99 -18.55
CA GLY A 115 1.61 10.29 -17.39
C GLY A 115 1.86 11.06 -16.09
N ARG A 116 0.97 10.89 -15.13
CA ARG A 116 1.01 11.52 -13.81
C ARG A 116 1.81 10.66 -12.82
N PRO A 117 2.43 11.28 -11.79
CA PRO A 117 3.08 10.54 -10.72
C PRO A 117 2.08 9.65 -9.96
N GLY A 118 2.57 8.54 -9.41
CA GLY A 118 1.82 7.76 -8.42
C GLY A 118 1.78 8.45 -7.05
N ALA A 119 0.99 7.92 -6.13
CA ALA A 119 0.94 8.40 -4.75
C ALA A 119 2.23 8.07 -3.99
N LEU A 120 2.53 8.89 -2.97
CA LEU A 120 3.59 8.63 -2.00
C LEU A 120 3.24 7.44 -1.11
N ALA A 121 4.28 6.81 -0.57
CA ALA A 121 4.14 5.91 0.56
C ALA A 121 3.84 6.72 1.85
N SER A 122 3.12 6.10 2.79
CA SER A 122 2.81 6.69 4.10
C SER A 122 3.09 5.66 5.22
N PHE A 123 3.51 6.15 6.38
CA PHE A 123 3.71 5.32 7.56
C PHE A 123 3.28 6.09 8.79
N LEU A 124 2.25 5.59 9.46
CA LEU A 124 1.67 6.21 10.64
C LEU A 124 1.68 5.22 11.81
N VAL A 125 1.97 5.74 13.00
CA VAL A 125 1.82 5.06 14.29
C VAL A 125 0.81 5.89 15.08
N ASN A 126 -0.32 5.30 15.44
CA ASN A 126 -1.42 5.98 16.16
C ASN A 126 -1.85 7.30 15.49
N GLY A 127 -1.93 7.28 14.15
CA GLY A 127 -2.31 8.45 13.34
C GLY A 127 -1.22 9.52 13.18
N SER A 128 -0.06 9.38 13.84
CA SER A 128 1.07 10.30 13.72
C SER A 128 2.15 9.73 12.80
N PRO A 129 2.91 10.56 12.06
CA PRO A 129 4.00 10.09 11.22
C PRO A 129 5.04 9.27 12.00
N GLY A 130 5.30 8.03 11.55
CA GLY A 130 6.38 7.20 12.06
C GLY A 130 7.70 7.45 11.33
N ASP A 131 8.82 6.89 11.83
CA ASP A 131 10.11 6.90 11.13
C ASP A 131 10.17 5.73 10.12
N PRO A 132 10.18 5.99 8.80
CA PRO A 132 10.19 4.94 7.78
C PRO A 132 11.58 4.38 7.48
N TYR A 133 12.61 4.81 8.22
CA TYR A 133 14.01 4.41 8.05
C TYR A 133 14.64 3.81 9.32
N GLY A 134 13.86 3.65 10.39
CA GLY A 134 14.37 3.36 11.71
C GLY A 134 13.68 2.22 12.44
N LEU A 135 13.92 2.18 13.75
CA LEU A 135 13.32 1.25 14.68
C LEU A 135 12.16 1.94 15.41
N THR A 136 10.95 1.42 15.21
CA THR A 136 9.76 1.83 15.96
C THR A 136 9.51 0.83 17.08
N ARG A 137 9.31 1.31 18.31
CA ARG A 137 8.94 0.48 19.47
C ARG A 137 7.47 0.68 19.78
N LEU A 138 6.72 -0.40 19.75
CA LEU A 138 5.27 -0.41 19.91
C LEU A 138 4.88 -1.00 21.25
N GLN A 139 3.77 -0.51 21.77
CA GLN A 139 3.09 -1.01 22.96
C GLN A 139 1.82 -1.77 22.55
N PRO A 140 1.33 -2.69 23.41
CA PRO A 140 -0.05 -3.15 23.35
C PRO A 140 -1.02 -1.98 23.15
N GLY A 141 -1.92 -2.12 22.18
CA GLY A 141 -2.92 -1.11 21.81
C GLY A 141 -2.50 -0.23 20.61
N ASP A 142 -1.22 -0.18 20.26
CA ASP A 142 -0.75 0.65 19.14
C ASP A 142 -1.29 0.16 17.79
N THR A 143 -1.61 1.12 16.93
CA THR A 143 -2.04 0.89 15.54
C THR A 143 -1.03 1.44 14.55
N LEU A 144 -0.72 0.64 13.54
CA LEU A 144 0.17 0.97 12.44
C LEU A 144 -0.63 1.08 11.15
N VAL A 145 -0.47 2.17 10.41
CA VAL A 145 -0.97 2.26 9.03
C VAL A 145 0.23 2.38 8.11
N MET A 146 0.29 1.51 7.11
CA MET A 146 1.37 1.49 6.15
C MET A 146 0.81 1.48 4.73
N ASP A 147 1.02 2.58 4.03
CA ASP A 147 0.64 2.71 2.63
C ASP A 147 1.87 2.57 1.74
N THR A 148 1.81 1.68 0.76
CA THR A 148 2.83 1.63 -0.30
C THR A 148 2.54 2.66 -1.38
N ALA A 149 3.60 3.15 -2.03
CA ALA A 149 3.46 4.03 -3.18
C ALA A 149 2.76 3.31 -4.34
N GLY A 150 1.96 4.06 -5.11
CA GLY A 150 1.47 3.60 -6.41
C GLY A 150 2.52 3.83 -7.51
N GLY A 151 2.36 3.16 -8.64
CA GLY A 151 3.23 3.32 -9.79
C GLY A 151 2.93 4.59 -10.59
N GLY A 152 3.91 5.10 -11.34
CA GLY A 152 3.68 6.21 -12.27
C GLY A 152 2.89 5.80 -13.51
N GLY A 153 2.07 6.70 -14.03
CA GLY A 153 1.33 6.50 -15.28
C GLY A 153 2.19 6.71 -16.53
N PHE A 154 1.67 6.29 -17.68
CA PHE A 154 2.30 6.46 -18.99
C PHE A 154 1.33 7.10 -19.99
N GLY A 155 1.78 8.12 -20.72
CA GLY A 155 0.96 8.79 -21.75
C GLY A 155 -0.06 9.77 -21.16
N ASP A 156 -0.66 10.61 -22.00
CA ASP A 156 -1.73 11.53 -21.56
C ASP A 156 -2.93 10.72 -21.04
N PRO A 157 -3.36 10.94 -19.77
CA PRO A 157 -4.57 10.33 -19.23
C PRO A 157 -5.83 10.47 -20.11
N ARG A 158 -5.95 11.56 -20.87
CA ARG A 158 -7.10 11.81 -21.75
C ARG A 158 -7.16 10.87 -22.95
N GLU A 159 -6.07 10.19 -23.26
CA GLU A 159 -6.01 9.16 -24.30
C GLU A 159 -6.34 7.76 -23.76
N ARG A 160 -6.65 7.62 -22.46
CA ARG A 160 -7.03 6.31 -21.90
C ARG A 160 -8.27 5.80 -22.60
N ASP A 161 -8.21 4.52 -22.99
CA ASP A 161 -9.35 3.81 -23.55
C ASP A 161 -10.57 3.89 -22.61
N PRO A 162 -11.72 4.39 -23.08
CA PRO A 162 -12.93 4.47 -22.28
C PRO A 162 -13.37 3.14 -21.65
N GLU A 163 -13.12 2.00 -22.31
CA GLU A 163 -13.47 0.68 -21.78
C GLU A 163 -12.59 0.31 -20.58
N LEU A 164 -11.29 0.64 -20.65
CA LEU A 164 -10.35 0.44 -19.54
C LEU A 164 -10.69 1.34 -18.35
N LEU A 165 -11.06 2.60 -18.61
CA LEU A 165 -11.50 3.51 -17.55
C LEU A 165 -12.82 3.04 -16.89
N ALA A 166 -13.78 2.57 -17.70
CA ALA A 166 -15.02 1.99 -17.17
C ALA A 166 -14.76 0.74 -16.32
N ARG A 167 -13.79 -0.09 -16.72
CA ARG A 167 -13.34 -1.22 -15.90
C ARG A 167 -12.72 -0.76 -14.58
N ASP A 168 -11.81 0.21 -14.60
CA ASP A 168 -11.19 0.73 -13.37
C ASP A 168 -12.22 1.28 -12.39
N LEU A 169 -13.23 2.00 -12.88
CA LEU A 169 -14.34 2.52 -12.08
C LEU A 169 -15.14 1.40 -11.41
N ARG A 170 -15.49 0.37 -12.18
CA ARG A 170 -16.23 -0.81 -11.69
C ARG A 170 -15.42 -1.62 -10.68
N GLU A 171 -14.11 -1.71 -10.86
CA GLU A 171 -13.20 -2.41 -9.94
C GLU A 171 -12.76 -1.53 -8.75
N GLY A 172 -13.22 -0.27 -8.68
CA GLY A 172 -12.85 0.66 -7.60
C GLY A 172 -11.37 1.08 -7.62
N LYS A 173 -10.67 0.87 -8.73
CA LYS A 173 -9.26 1.28 -8.88
C LYS A 173 -9.13 2.79 -9.07
N VAL A 174 -10.11 3.36 -9.77
CA VAL A 174 -10.26 4.80 -10.01
C VAL A 174 -11.62 5.21 -9.47
N SER A 175 -11.67 6.26 -8.67
CA SER A 175 -12.91 6.84 -8.17
C SER A 175 -13.60 7.69 -9.24
N PRO A 176 -14.93 7.92 -9.15
CA PRO A 176 -15.62 8.85 -10.06
C PRO A 176 -14.99 10.26 -10.07
N GLY A 177 -14.48 10.72 -8.92
CA GLY A 177 -13.78 11.99 -8.80
C GLY A 177 -12.45 12.02 -9.56
N SER A 178 -11.64 10.96 -9.46
CA SER A 178 -10.41 10.83 -10.24
C SER A 178 -10.68 10.66 -11.73
N ALA A 179 -11.69 9.85 -12.10
CA ALA A 179 -12.11 9.70 -13.50
C ALA A 179 -12.43 11.07 -14.15
N GLN A 180 -13.14 11.93 -13.44
CA GLN A 180 -13.45 13.27 -13.93
C GLN A 180 -12.20 14.17 -13.96
N ARG A 181 -11.46 14.26 -12.85
CA ARG A 181 -10.35 15.21 -12.68
C ARG A 181 -9.15 14.86 -13.55
N ASP A 182 -8.79 13.59 -13.59
CA ASP A 182 -7.52 13.13 -14.16
C ASP A 182 -7.71 12.65 -15.61
N TYR A 183 -8.83 11.99 -15.92
CA TYR A 183 -9.09 11.39 -17.24
C TYR A 183 -10.10 12.16 -18.09
N GLY A 184 -10.76 13.18 -17.53
CA GLY A 184 -11.74 13.99 -18.26
C GLY A 184 -13.08 13.29 -18.51
N ALA A 185 -13.41 12.27 -17.71
CA ALA A 185 -14.71 11.60 -17.81
C ALA A 185 -15.87 12.59 -17.56
N PRO A 186 -17.01 12.44 -18.24
CA PRO A 186 -18.18 13.28 -18.00
C PRO A 186 -18.64 13.14 -16.55
N LYS A 187 -19.19 14.23 -16.00
CA LYS A 187 -19.82 14.19 -14.66
C LYS A 187 -20.92 13.13 -14.68
N SER A 188 -20.83 12.16 -13.76
CA SER A 188 -21.91 11.20 -13.54
C SER A 188 -23.20 11.96 -13.22
N SER A 189 -24.16 11.94 -14.13
CA SER A 189 -25.52 12.43 -13.88
C SER A 189 -26.27 11.39 -13.05
N ARG A 190 -26.02 11.36 -11.74
CA ARG A 190 -26.91 10.67 -10.80
C ARG A 190 -27.14 11.55 -9.58
N ALA A 191 -28.35 12.12 -9.57
CA ALA A 191 -29.13 12.40 -8.36
C ALA A 191 -29.59 11.08 -7.72
#